data_AF-A0A8B8QR94-F1
#
_entry.id   AF-A0A8B8QR94-F1
#
_cell.length_a   1.000
_cell.length_b   1.000
_cell.length_c   1.000
_cell.angle_alpha   90.00
_cell.angle_beta   90.00
_cell.angle_gamma   90.00
#
_symmetry.space_group_name_H-M   'P 1'
#
loop_
_entity.id
_entity.type
_entity.pdbx_description
1 polymer ?
#
loop_
_entity_poly.entity_id
_entity_poly.type
_entity_poly.pdbx_seq_one_letter_code
_entity_poly.pdbx_strand_id
1 'polypeptide(L)'
;MKLVGISFAEFRSCHLLLCIALALCFKQVSSTTNETDGLALLQFKTSITRDPFGVLNSWNNSVGFCHWYGVTCGRRHRRVTVLDLSSQRLSGSISSHIGNLSFIRKLLLQNNSFDHEIPPQVGQLHRLRILGLHYNSLIGKIPKNISGCLNLVVLSLGNNQLIGEIPGELGSLLKLRQLDLSANKLTGSVPSSAGNLSSLEILYLTRNNMGGSIPQVLGLLTSLQFIGIGFNKLSGEIPWSIGDCIALASLRMAGNFLHGSIPQSIRSLGGIEELDLSRNNLSDAEMVAHVGDFGTAKFLDPITDPMSPLPLGGTTSYAPPEYAKICEASREGDVYSYGILLLEIFTGRSPAYFASRDNLTLHSFVAEAWPERVLEITDRFLLRERESHLCPYGIFHECLTWLFHIGVTCSDPMPGRRMTMNNVANDLCHIRKKLFTLGLCQQDEAPMA
;
A
#
# COMPACT_ATOMS: atom_id res chain seq x y z
N MET A 1 -6.07 94.21 0.52
CA MET A 1 -7.45 94.30 1.06
C MET A 1 -8.30 93.34 0.24
N LYS A 2 -8.97 92.31 0.77
CA LYS A 2 -9.48 92.04 2.12
C LYS A 2 -9.10 90.61 2.55
N LEU A 3 -8.48 90.51 3.72
CA LEU A 3 -8.54 89.33 4.56
C LEU A 3 -9.96 89.20 5.12
N VAL A 4 -10.58 88.06 4.88
CA VAL A 4 -11.71 87.52 5.66
C VAL A 4 -11.24 86.10 5.99
N GLY A 5 -10.76 85.80 7.19
CA GLY A 5 -11.51 85.93 8.43
C GLY A 5 -12.08 84.56 8.78
N ILE A 6 -11.22 83.53 8.89
CA ILE A 6 -11.62 82.21 9.36
C ILE A 6 -11.89 82.33 10.85
N SER A 7 -13.15 82.16 11.24
CA SER A 7 -13.59 82.24 12.62
C SER A 7 -13.17 80.98 13.40
N PHE A 8 -12.79 81.18 14.66
CA PHE A 8 -12.31 80.19 15.63
C PHE A 8 -13.39 79.17 16.12
N ALA A 9 -14.45 78.95 15.35
CA ALA A 9 -15.57 78.06 15.72
C ALA A 9 -15.52 76.67 15.05
N GLU A 10 -14.68 76.45 14.03
CA GLU A 10 -14.58 75.14 13.33
C GLU A 10 -13.58 74.16 13.97
N PHE A 11 -12.82 74.58 14.99
CA PHE A 11 -11.77 73.74 15.58
C PHE A 11 -12.24 72.79 16.70
N ARG A 12 -13.49 72.89 17.18
CA ARG A 12 -14.02 71.98 18.22
C ARG A 12 -14.66 70.70 17.66
N SER A 13 -15.11 70.72 16.41
CA SER A 13 -15.71 69.53 15.77
C SER A 13 -14.67 68.53 15.29
N CYS A 14 -13.44 68.98 14.99
CA CYS A 14 -12.33 68.08 14.64
C CYS A 14 -11.79 67.31 15.84
N HIS A 15 -11.85 67.84 17.07
CA HIS A 15 -11.45 67.06 18.24
C HIS A 15 -12.47 65.98 18.60
N LEU A 16 -13.77 66.20 18.40
CA LEU A 16 -14.76 65.15 18.66
C LEU A 16 -14.70 64.06 17.58
N LEU A 17 -14.53 64.42 16.31
CA LEU A 17 -14.33 63.45 15.22
C LEU A 17 -12.98 62.74 15.29
N LEU A 18 -11.90 63.41 15.70
CA LEU A 18 -10.60 62.77 15.94
C LEU A 18 -10.63 61.93 17.21
N CYS A 19 -11.33 62.32 18.27
CA CYS A 19 -11.52 61.49 19.47
C CYS A 19 -12.50 60.34 19.23
N ILE A 20 -13.49 60.46 18.34
CA ILE A 20 -14.35 59.35 17.90
C ILE A 20 -13.58 58.44 16.93
N ALA A 21 -12.77 58.98 16.02
CA ALA A 21 -11.90 58.18 15.16
C ALA A 21 -10.80 57.49 15.96
N LEU A 22 -10.21 58.15 16.95
CA LEU A 22 -9.27 57.54 17.89
C LEU A 22 -10.00 56.57 18.83
N ALA A 23 -11.21 56.85 19.32
CA ALA A 23 -11.98 55.90 20.15
C ALA A 23 -12.53 54.71 19.34
N LEU A 24 -12.77 54.87 18.03
CA LEU A 24 -13.09 53.79 17.08
C LEU A 24 -11.84 53.05 16.61
N CYS A 25 -10.65 53.69 16.65
CA CYS A 25 -9.36 53.03 16.46
C CYS A 25 -8.81 52.39 17.76
N PHE A 26 -9.27 52.82 18.95
CA PHE A 26 -8.84 52.31 20.26
C PHE A 26 -9.90 51.46 20.97
N LYS A 27 -11.10 51.28 20.40
CA LYS A 27 -12.00 50.17 20.77
C LYS A 27 -11.76 49.00 19.82
N GLN A 28 -11.02 48.03 20.34
CA GLN A 28 -10.55 46.77 19.73
C GLN A 28 -9.33 46.89 18.79
N VAL A 29 -8.22 47.41 19.33
CA VAL A 29 -6.93 46.72 19.14
C VAL A 29 -6.61 45.98 20.43
N SER A 30 -7.40 44.94 20.70
CA SER A 30 -7.10 43.87 21.65
C SER A 30 -7.40 42.55 20.95
N SER A 31 -6.35 41.81 20.61
CA SER A 31 -6.30 40.34 20.50
C SER A 31 -7.32 39.51 19.67
N THR A 32 -8.16 40.05 18.79
CA THR A 32 -9.27 39.29 18.17
C THR A 32 -8.96 38.38 16.96
N THR A 33 -7.70 38.13 16.58
CA THR A 33 -7.38 37.16 15.48
C THR A 33 -6.69 35.86 15.91
N ASN A 34 -6.29 35.76 17.19
CA ASN A 34 -5.64 34.56 17.73
C ASN A 34 -6.60 33.63 18.48
N GLU A 35 -7.73 34.13 18.96
CA GLU A 35 -8.70 33.32 19.72
C GLU A 35 -9.34 32.22 18.88
N THR A 36 -9.48 32.41 17.56
CA THR A 36 -10.07 31.41 16.66
C THR A 36 -9.31 30.09 16.69
N ASP A 37 -7.98 30.12 16.76
CA ASP A 37 -7.17 28.88 16.84
C ASP A 37 -7.38 28.18 18.18
N GLY A 38 -7.36 28.94 19.29
CA GLY A 38 -7.62 28.40 20.62
C GLY A 38 -9.01 27.78 20.72
N LEU A 39 -10.04 28.44 20.19
CA LEU A 39 -11.41 27.90 20.14
C LEU A 39 -11.51 26.63 19.28
N ALA A 40 -10.87 26.61 18.11
CA ALA A 40 -10.83 25.43 17.25
C ALA A 40 -10.16 24.24 17.94
N LEU A 41 -9.07 24.48 18.67
CA LEU A 41 -8.38 23.47 19.47
C LEU A 41 -9.23 23.00 20.66
N LEU A 42 -9.96 23.89 21.33
CA LEU A 42 -10.90 23.47 22.39
C LEU A 42 -12.04 22.61 21.83
N GLN A 43 -12.58 22.95 20.66
CA GLN A 43 -13.57 22.12 19.95
C GLN A 43 -12.98 20.80 19.44
N PHE A 44 -11.68 20.76 19.15
CA PHE A 44 -10.97 19.51 18.89
C PHE A 44 -10.91 18.65 20.16
N LYS A 45 -10.51 19.25 21.30
CA LYS A 45 -10.45 18.57 22.59
C LYS A 45 -11.80 17.97 23.03
N THR A 46 -12.92 18.67 22.81
CA THR A 46 -14.25 18.11 23.14
C THR A 46 -14.64 16.90 22.30
N SER A 47 -14.00 16.71 21.14
CA SER A 47 -14.23 15.55 20.27
C SER A 47 -13.40 14.32 20.68
N ILE A 48 -12.49 14.48 21.64
CA ILE A 48 -11.66 13.40 22.20
C ILE A 48 -12.42 12.73 23.34
N THR A 49 -12.62 11.41 23.22
CA THR A 49 -13.35 10.60 24.20
C THR A 49 -12.42 9.95 25.22
N ARG A 50 -11.17 9.66 24.85
CA ARG A 50 -10.16 9.12 25.76
C ARG A 50 -8.80 9.80 25.55
N ASP A 51 -8.20 10.22 26.65
CA ASP A 51 -6.84 10.76 26.74
C ASP A 51 -6.07 10.06 27.89
N PRO A 52 -5.51 8.85 27.66
CA PRO A 52 -4.91 8.05 28.72
C PRO A 52 -3.68 8.70 29.37
N PHE A 53 -2.95 9.52 28.63
CA PHE A 53 -1.74 10.20 29.11
C PHE A 53 -2.04 11.61 29.66
N GLY A 54 -3.28 12.10 29.53
CA GLY A 54 -3.67 13.41 30.00
C GLY A 54 -2.95 14.55 29.29
N VAL A 55 -2.49 14.35 28.05
CA VAL A 55 -1.70 15.37 27.32
C VAL A 55 -2.52 16.62 27.01
N LEU A 56 -3.84 16.47 26.87
CA LEU A 56 -4.76 17.58 26.63
C LEU A 56 -5.14 18.32 27.92
N ASN A 57 -4.66 17.91 29.10
CA ASN A 57 -4.87 18.65 30.35
C ASN A 57 -4.23 20.04 30.31
N SER A 58 -3.14 20.19 29.54
CA SER A 58 -2.49 21.48 29.27
C SER A 58 -3.36 22.45 28.47
N TRP A 59 -4.39 21.95 27.76
CA TRP A 59 -5.28 22.74 26.93
C TRP A 59 -6.39 23.35 27.80
N ASN A 60 -6.02 24.41 28.52
CA ASN A 60 -6.88 25.12 29.44
C ASN A 60 -6.64 26.64 29.36
N ASN A 61 -7.43 27.41 30.11
CA ASN A 61 -7.37 28.88 30.09
C ASN A 61 -6.22 29.46 30.94
N SER A 62 -5.43 28.63 31.63
CA SER A 62 -4.35 29.07 32.51
C SER A 62 -3.09 29.49 31.73
N VAL A 63 -2.90 28.94 30.53
CA VAL A 63 -1.77 29.26 29.64
C VAL A 63 -2.27 29.48 28.21
N GLY A 64 -1.61 30.39 27.48
CA GLY A 64 -1.96 30.65 26.07
C GLY A 64 -1.72 29.40 25.19
N PHE A 65 -2.59 29.18 24.20
CA PHE A 65 -2.63 27.96 23.40
C PHE A 65 -1.31 27.59 22.69
N CYS A 66 -0.41 28.55 22.47
CA CYS A 66 0.91 28.27 21.92
C CYS A 66 1.85 27.48 22.85
N HIS A 67 1.49 27.34 24.13
CA HIS A 67 2.22 26.53 25.12
C HIS A 67 1.50 25.21 25.43
N TRP A 68 0.38 24.94 24.77
CA TRP A 68 -0.33 23.68 24.91
C TRP A 68 0.48 22.53 24.31
N TYR A 69 0.39 21.36 24.92
CA TYR A 69 1.08 20.18 24.42
C TYR A 69 0.72 19.92 22.96
N GLY A 70 1.74 19.67 22.13
CA GLY A 70 1.58 19.38 20.72
C GLY A 70 1.31 20.60 19.83
N VAL A 71 1.13 21.80 20.38
CA VAL A 71 0.83 23.01 19.60
C VAL A 71 2.09 23.84 19.38
N THR A 72 2.40 24.17 18.12
CA THR A 72 3.47 25.14 17.79
C THR A 72 2.91 26.31 16.99
N CYS A 73 3.12 27.52 17.52
CA CYS A 73 2.73 28.76 16.86
C CYS A 73 3.86 29.38 16.02
N GLY A 74 3.48 30.05 14.93
CA GLY A 74 4.42 30.83 14.13
C GLY A 74 4.92 32.07 14.86
N ARG A 75 6.23 32.34 14.81
CA ARG A 75 6.89 33.46 15.52
C ARG A 75 6.28 34.84 15.23
N ARG A 76 5.88 35.10 13.99
CA ARG A 76 5.38 36.42 13.54
C ARG A 76 3.90 36.64 13.83
N HIS A 77 3.07 35.63 13.58
CA HIS A 77 1.61 35.77 13.61
C HIS A 77 0.99 35.20 14.89
N ARG A 78 1.73 34.42 15.69
CA ARG A 78 1.23 33.69 16.86
C ARG A 78 0.01 32.80 16.57
N ARG A 79 -0.10 32.35 15.32
CA ARG A 79 -1.10 31.40 14.83
C ARG A 79 -0.54 29.99 14.82
N VAL A 80 -1.38 28.99 14.99
CA VAL A 80 -0.99 27.57 15.01
C VAL A 80 -0.45 27.17 13.65
N THR A 81 0.75 26.61 13.64
CA THR A 81 1.46 26.16 12.43
C THR A 81 1.74 24.66 12.44
N VAL A 82 1.82 24.05 13.62
CA VAL A 82 1.95 22.59 13.79
C VAL A 82 1.01 22.18 14.92
N LEU A 83 0.25 21.12 14.67
CA LEU A 83 -0.41 20.33 15.70
C LEU A 83 0.16 18.91 15.61
N ASP A 84 0.87 18.49 16.65
CA ASP A 84 1.46 17.16 16.78
C ASP A 84 0.96 16.48 18.05
N LEU A 85 0.04 15.54 17.87
CA LEU A 85 -0.51 14.68 18.92
C LEU A 85 -0.23 13.22 18.58
N SER A 86 0.87 12.95 17.88
CA SER A 86 1.20 11.58 17.47
C SER A 86 1.55 10.68 18.65
N SER A 87 1.19 9.40 18.56
CA SER A 87 1.52 8.37 19.57
C SER A 87 1.00 8.62 20.98
N GLN A 88 -0.19 9.23 21.12
CA GLN A 88 -0.75 9.61 22.43
C GLN A 88 -1.92 8.71 22.88
N ARG A 89 -2.24 7.64 22.13
CA ARG A 89 -3.39 6.74 22.38
C ARG A 89 -4.73 7.49 22.52
N LEU A 90 -4.87 8.63 21.86
CA LEU A 90 -6.11 9.41 21.87
C LEU A 90 -7.20 8.66 21.14
N SER A 91 -8.42 8.65 21.69
CA SER A 91 -9.62 8.10 21.02
C SER A 91 -10.67 9.19 20.80
N GLY A 92 -11.55 8.99 19.83
CA GLY A 92 -12.61 9.94 19.46
C GLY A 92 -12.54 10.31 17.99
N SER A 93 -13.04 11.51 17.65
CA SER A 93 -13.13 11.97 16.27
C SER A 93 -12.20 13.16 16.00
N ILE A 94 -11.79 13.31 14.74
CA ILE A 94 -11.13 14.52 14.26
C ILE A 94 -12.22 15.58 14.07
N SER A 95 -12.24 16.60 14.92
CA SER A 95 -13.25 17.67 14.86
C SER A 95 -13.22 18.41 13.52
N SER A 96 -14.39 18.72 12.96
CA SER A 96 -14.53 19.56 11.76
C SER A 96 -13.97 20.97 11.95
N HIS A 97 -13.90 21.44 13.20
CA HIS A 97 -13.31 22.74 13.55
C HIS A 97 -11.82 22.82 13.28
N ILE A 98 -11.14 21.69 13.02
CA ILE A 98 -9.74 21.70 12.59
C ILE A 98 -9.54 22.56 11.34
N GLY A 99 -10.56 22.66 10.46
CA GLY A 99 -10.54 23.50 9.26
C GLY A 99 -10.35 25.00 9.54
N ASN A 100 -10.61 25.46 10.76
CA ASN A 100 -10.42 26.86 11.16
C ASN A 100 -8.96 27.22 11.45
N LEU A 101 -8.05 26.23 11.56
CA LEU A 101 -6.61 26.45 11.78
C LEU A 101 -5.89 26.88 10.49
N SER A 102 -6.27 28.04 9.94
CA SER A 102 -5.88 28.48 8.59
C SER A 102 -4.37 28.67 8.34
N PHE A 103 -3.55 28.68 9.39
CA PHE A 103 -2.09 28.78 9.30
C PHE A 103 -1.34 27.46 9.46
N ILE A 104 -2.05 26.36 9.72
CA ILE A 104 -1.44 25.06 9.96
C ILE A 104 -0.70 24.57 8.71
N ARG A 105 0.49 24.02 8.94
CA ARG A 105 1.38 23.46 7.94
C ARG A 105 1.59 21.96 8.16
N LYS A 106 1.53 21.50 9.40
CA LYS A 106 1.67 20.10 9.75
C LYS A 106 0.56 19.71 10.73
N LEU A 107 -0.23 18.73 10.35
CA LEU A 107 -1.22 18.08 11.21
C LEU A 107 -0.82 16.63 11.36
N LEU A 108 -0.32 16.27 12.54
CA LEU A 108 0.27 14.97 12.86
C LEU A 108 -0.56 14.31 13.98
N LEU A 109 -1.41 13.36 13.60
CA LEU A 109 -2.30 12.62 14.50
C LEU A 109 -2.06 11.10 14.40
N GLN A 110 -0.94 10.68 13.80
CA GLN A 110 -0.62 9.27 13.57
C GLN A 110 -0.44 8.48 14.87
N ASN A 111 -0.66 7.16 14.80
CA ASN A 111 -0.49 6.23 15.92
C ASN A 111 -1.39 6.57 17.13
N ASN A 112 -2.68 6.73 16.87
CA ASN A 112 -3.72 6.96 17.88
C ASN A 112 -4.87 5.96 17.65
N SER A 113 -6.04 6.23 18.23
CA SER A 113 -7.24 5.41 18.10
C SER A 113 -8.43 6.24 17.60
N PHE A 114 -8.19 7.18 16.68
CA PHE A 114 -9.26 7.90 16.00
C PHE A 114 -10.05 6.93 15.11
N ASP A 115 -11.37 6.89 15.26
CA ASP A 115 -12.24 5.83 14.72
C ASP A 115 -13.44 6.34 13.90
N HIS A 116 -13.53 7.66 13.70
CA HIS A 116 -14.55 8.30 12.88
C HIS A 116 -14.01 8.68 11.49
N GLU A 117 -14.87 9.28 10.66
CA GLU A 117 -14.49 9.77 9.32
C GLU A 117 -13.53 10.97 9.38
N ILE A 118 -12.74 11.14 8.31
CA ILE A 118 -11.92 12.34 8.11
C ILE A 118 -12.86 13.50 7.73
N PRO A 119 -12.91 14.61 8.50
CA PRO A 119 -13.83 15.69 8.20
C PRO A 119 -13.44 16.40 6.90
N PRO A 120 -14.40 16.70 6.00
CA PRO A 120 -14.11 17.37 4.73
C PRO A 120 -13.54 18.79 4.91
N GLN A 121 -13.72 19.40 6.08
CA GLN A 121 -13.15 20.70 6.46
C GLN A 121 -11.62 20.70 6.49
N VAL A 122 -10.95 19.53 6.52
CA VAL A 122 -9.49 19.44 6.28
C VAL A 122 -9.10 20.12 4.97
N GLY A 123 -9.98 20.11 3.96
CA GLY A 123 -9.77 20.80 2.68
C GLY A 123 -9.63 22.32 2.75
N GLN A 124 -10.02 22.94 3.87
CA GLN A 124 -9.88 24.39 4.11
C GLN A 124 -8.47 24.79 4.56
N LEU A 125 -7.61 23.80 4.86
CA LEU A 125 -6.25 24.02 5.33
C LEU A 125 -5.30 24.29 4.16
N HIS A 126 -5.50 25.40 3.47
CA HIS A 126 -4.77 25.75 2.23
C HIS A 126 -3.24 25.88 2.37
N ARG A 127 -2.72 25.95 3.61
CA ARG A 127 -1.29 26.03 3.93
C ARG A 127 -0.70 24.70 4.41
N LEU A 128 -1.52 23.66 4.50
CA LEU A 128 -1.11 22.33 4.96
C LEU A 128 -0.08 21.76 3.99
N ARG A 129 1.01 21.24 4.55
CA ARG A 129 2.11 20.57 3.84
C ARG A 129 2.21 19.10 4.21
N ILE A 130 1.88 18.75 5.45
CA ILE A 130 1.94 17.36 5.94
C ILE A 130 0.63 17.06 6.65
N LEU A 131 -0.07 16.03 6.16
CA LEU A 131 -1.21 15.42 6.83
C LEU A 131 -0.86 13.97 7.18
N GLY A 132 -0.60 13.72 8.46
CA GLY A 132 -0.27 12.40 8.99
C GLY A 132 -1.41 11.85 9.85
N LEU A 133 -2.18 10.90 9.32
CA LEU A 133 -3.29 10.23 10.00
C LEU A 133 -3.12 8.70 10.05
N HIS A 134 -1.95 8.18 9.66
CA HIS A 134 -1.68 6.74 9.59
C HIS A 134 -1.67 6.07 10.98
N TYR A 135 -1.87 4.75 11.02
CA TYR A 135 -2.03 3.96 12.25
C TYR A 135 -3.13 4.52 13.16
N ASN A 136 -4.35 4.53 12.64
CA ASN A 136 -5.56 4.84 13.39
C ASN A 136 -6.65 3.81 13.03
N SER A 137 -7.89 4.06 13.43
CA SER A 137 -9.05 3.23 13.09
C SER A 137 -10.05 3.99 12.21
N LEU A 138 -9.61 5.01 11.48
CA LEU A 138 -10.48 5.93 10.72
C LEU A 138 -11.31 5.18 9.68
N ILE A 139 -12.58 5.54 9.58
CA ILE A 139 -13.57 4.91 8.68
C ILE A 139 -14.03 5.88 7.59
N GLY A 140 -14.96 5.43 6.75
CA GLY A 140 -15.56 6.26 5.70
C GLY A 140 -14.66 6.44 4.48
N LYS A 141 -15.05 7.35 3.60
CA LYS A 141 -14.33 7.62 2.34
C LYS A 141 -13.23 8.65 2.55
N ILE A 142 -12.21 8.61 1.70
CA ILE A 142 -11.24 9.72 1.61
C ILE A 142 -12.00 10.96 1.09
N PRO A 143 -12.06 12.08 1.83
CA PRO A 143 -12.82 13.24 1.40
C PRO A 143 -12.10 13.93 0.23
N LYS A 144 -12.79 14.06 -0.91
CA LYS A 144 -12.28 14.77 -2.09
C LYS A 144 -11.84 16.21 -1.81
N ASN A 145 -12.39 16.84 -0.76
CA ASN A 145 -12.04 18.19 -0.33
C ASN A 145 -10.56 18.34 0.07
N ILE A 146 -9.82 17.25 0.36
CA ILE A 146 -8.36 17.29 0.59
C ILE A 146 -7.62 17.94 -0.59
N SER A 147 -8.18 17.87 -1.81
CA SER A 147 -7.68 18.60 -3.00
C SER A 147 -7.57 20.12 -2.81
N GLY A 148 -8.29 20.71 -1.85
CA GLY A 148 -8.14 22.14 -1.48
C GLY A 148 -6.81 22.48 -0.79
N CYS A 149 -6.07 21.47 -0.32
CA CYS A 149 -4.75 21.62 0.29
C CYS A 149 -3.64 21.68 -0.76
N LEU A 150 -3.66 22.65 -1.67
CA LEU A 150 -2.74 22.74 -2.84
C LEU A 150 -1.24 22.80 -2.49
N ASN A 151 -0.87 23.00 -1.22
CA ASN A 151 0.50 23.00 -0.74
C ASN A 151 0.94 21.67 -0.10
N LEU A 152 0.10 20.64 -0.16
CA LEU A 152 0.36 19.34 0.45
C LEU A 152 1.54 18.66 -0.23
N VAL A 153 2.47 18.18 0.59
CA VAL A 153 3.70 17.49 0.19
C VAL A 153 3.64 16.02 0.63
N VAL A 154 3.07 15.76 1.81
CA VAL A 154 2.93 14.41 2.36
C VAL A 154 1.48 14.20 2.78
N LEU A 155 0.85 13.17 2.21
CA LEU A 155 -0.44 12.65 2.62
C LEU A 155 -0.26 11.19 3.05
N SER A 156 -0.39 10.92 4.34
CA SER A 156 -0.25 9.57 4.88
C SER A 156 -1.50 9.20 5.68
N LEU A 157 -2.28 8.29 5.10
CA LEU A 157 -3.54 7.74 5.62
C LEU A 157 -3.47 6.21 5.80
N GLY A 158 -2.28 5.62 5.68
CA GLY A 158 -2.11 4.17 5.72
C GLY A 158 -2.47 3.54 7.09
N ASN A 159 -2.75 2.24 7.13
CA ASN A 159 -3.15 1.51 8.33
C ASN A 159 -4.37 2.15 9.01
N ASN A 160 -5.50 2.16 8.29
CA ASN A 160 -6.81 2.62 8.73
C ASN A 160 -7.91 1.67 8.19
N GLN A 161 -9.18 2.06 8.31
CA GLN A 161 -10.33 1.30 7.80
C GLN A 161 -11.08 2.05 6.68
N LEU A 162 -10.36 2.88 5.91
CA LEU A 162 -10.96 3.72 4.86
C LEU A 162 -11.51 2.86 3.72
N ILE A 163 -12.67 3.26 3.20
CA ILE A 163 -13.43 2.54 2.15
C ILE A 163 -13.64 3.43 0.91
N GLY A 164 -14.16 2.84 -0.16
CA GLY A 164 -14.48 3.54 -1.40
C GLY A 164 -13.25 3.77 -2.27
N GLU A 165 -13.43 4.57 -3.31
CA GLU A 165 -12.40 4.81 -4.33
C GLU A 165 -11.43 5.92 -3.93
N ILE A 166 -10.24 5.90 -4.51
CA ILE A 166 -9.28 7.02 -4.43
C ILE A 166 -9.87 8.21 -5.22
N PRO A 167 -10.16 9.37 -4.59
CA PRO A 167 -10.75 10.51 -5.29
C PRO A 167 -9.83 11.01 -6.40
N GLY A 168 -10.35 11.10 -7.62
CA GLY A 168 -9.59 11.60 -8.76
C GLY A 168 -9.10 13.04 -8.57
N GLU A 169 -9.79 13.83 -7.74
CA GLU A 169 -9.42 15.21 -7.40
C GLU A 169 -8.06 15.32 -6.69
N LEU A 170 -7.55 14.24 -6.10
CA LEU A 170 -6.21 14.21 -5.52
C LEU A 170 -5.12 14.50 -6.57
N GLY A 171 -5.39 14.23 -7.86
CA GLY A 171 -4.50 14.58 -8.97
C GLY A 171 -4.23 16.09 -9.15
N SER A 172 -4.95 16.96 -8.42
CA SER A 172 -4.68 18.41 -8.41
C SER A 172 -3.55 18.82 -7.46
N LEU A 173 -3.06 17.91 -6.60
CA LEU A 173 -2.03 18.17 -5.60
C LEU A 173 -0.62 18.09 -6.20
N LEU A 174 -0.28 19.02 -7.11
CA LEU A 174 0.96 18.97 -7.91
C LEU A 174 2.27 19.02 -7.11
N LYS A 175 2.21 19.41 -5.82
CA LYS A 175 3.36 19.45 -4.90
C LYS A 175 3.51 18.19 -4.04
N LEU A 176 2.60 17.23 -4.20
CA LEU A 176 2.60 16.00 -3.41
C LEU A 176 3.79 15.15 -3.82
N ARG A 177 4.62 14.80 -2.84
CA ARG A 177 5.81 13.94 -2.98
C ARG A 177 5.57 12.55 -2.43
N GLN A 178 4.73 12.43 -1.40
CA GLN A 178 4.41 11.15 -0.78
C GLN A 178 2.90 10.98 -0.62
N LEU A 179 2.39 9.90 -1.20
CA LEU A 179 1.03 9.42 -1.03
C LEU A 179 1.05 8.00 -0.47
N ASP A 180 0.65 7.86 0.79
CA ASP A 180 0.53 6.57 1.46
C ASP A 180 -0.93 6.31 1.89
N LEU A 181 -1.55 5.35 1.21
CA LEU A 181 -2.91 4.85 1.45
C LEU A 181 -2.89 3.34 1.78
N SER A 182 -1.72 2.78 2.11
CA SER A 182 -1.54 1.35 2.34
C SER A 182 -2.38 0.81 3.50
N ALA A 183 -2.67 -0.49 3.51
CA ALA A 183 -3.40 -1.17 4.59
C ALA A 183 -4.74 -0.46 4.94
N ASN A 184 -5.62 -0.37 3.94
CA ASN A 184 -6.99 0.14 4.07
C ASN A 184 -7.95 -0.84 3.36
N LYS A 185 -9.22 -0.44 3.18
CA LYS A 185 -10.26 -1.22 2.48
C LYS A 185 -10.69 -0.52 1.17
N LEU A 186 -9.77 0.21 0.52
CA LEU A 186 -10.07 1.00 -0.68
C LEU A 186 -10.38 0.09 -1.87
N THR A 187 -11.28 0.54 -2.75
CA THR A 187 -11.78 -0.17 -3.93
C THR A 187 -11.60 0.69 -5.20
N GLY A 188 -12.04 0.18 -6.35
CA GLY A 188 -11.91 0.88 -7.64
C GLY A 188 -10.51 0.74 -8.23
N SER A 189 -10.22 1.49 -9.29
CA SER A 189 -8.91 1.47 -9.96
C SER A 189 -8.02 2.63 -9.49
N VAL A 190 -6.72 2.54 -9.82
CA VAL A 190 -5.83 3.68 -9.69
C VAL A 190 -6.32 4.77 -10.67
N PRO A 191 -6.71 5.97 -10.20
CA PRO A 191 -7.30 6.98 -11.07
C PRO A 191 -6.28 7.49 -12.07
N SER A 192 -6.69 7.72 -13.32
CA SER A 192 -5.79 8.25 -14.37
C SER A 192 -5.22 9.63 -14.02
N SER A 193 -5.92 10.41 -13.19
CA SER A 193 -5.44 11.68 -12.67
C SER A 193 -4.21 11.55 -11.75
N ALA A 194 -3.86 10.35 -11.29
CA ALA A 194 -2.60 10.11 -10.58
C ALA A 194 -1.37 10.50 -11.43
N GLY A 195 -1.46 10.39 -12.77
CA GLY A 195 -0.41 10.83 -13.69
C GLY A 195 -0.15 12.34 -13.68
N ASN A 196 -1.03 13.15 -13.08
CA ASN A 196 -0.81 14.59 -12.92
C ASN A 196 0.11 14.94 -11.75
N LEU A 197 0.41 13.99 -10.85
CA LEU A 197 1.22 14.22 -9.65
C LEU A 197 2.71 14.26 -9.97
N SER A 198 3.15 15.19 -10.82
CA SER A 198 4.51 15.23 -11.38
C SER A 198 5.65 15.31 -10.36
N SER A 199 5.38 15.73 -9.12
CA SER A 199 6.36 15.76 -8.01
C SER A 199 6.37 14.48 -7.15
N LEU A 200 5.56 13.47 -7.48
CA LEU A 200 5.39 12.29 -6.64
C LEU A 200 6.65 11.42 -6.67
N GLU A 201 7.14 11.07 -5.49
CA GLU A 201 8.32 10.23 -5.26
C GLU A 201 7.94 8.87 -4.66
N ILE A 202 6.91 8.85 -3.80
CA ILE A 202 6.47 7.66 -3.08
C ILE A 202 4.97 7.47 -3.27
N LEU A 203 4.60 6.31 -3.80
CA LEU A 203 3.22 5.86 -3.94
C LEU A 203 3.04 4.50 -3.25
N TYR A 204 2.32 4.48 -2.13
CA TYR A 204 1.96 3.25 -1.42
C TYR A 204 0.45 3.03 -1.39
N LEU A 205 0.00 1.99 -2.09
CA LEU A 205 -1.38 1.49 -2.13
C LEU A 205 -1.47 0.04 -1.64
N THR A 206 -0.37 -0.51 -1.12
CA THR A 206 -0.22 -1.92 -0.74
C THR A 206 -1.28 -2.36 0.27
N ARG A 207 -1.81 -3.58 0.17
CA ARG A 207 -2.86 -4.13 1.07
C ARG A 207 -4.16 -3.30 1.04
N ASN A 208 -4.84 -3.32 -0.10
CA ASN A 208 -6.18 -2.76 -0.28
C ASN A 208 -7.03 -3.73 -1.12
N ASN A 209 -8.24 -3.32 -1.53
CA ASN A 209 -9.13 -4.06 -2.43
C ASN A 209 -9.20 -3.42 -3.83
N MET A 210 -8.13 -2.74 -4.26
CA MET A 210 -8.07 -2.05 -5.56
C MET A 210 -8.12 -3.06 -6.71
N GLY A 211 -8.85 -2.74 -7.79
CA GLY A 211 -8.96 -3.57 -8.98
C GLY A 211 -8.70 -2.80 -10.28
N GLY A 212 -9.06 -3.39 -11.42
CA GLY A 212 -8.78 -2.81 -12.73
C GLY A 212 -7.29 -2.83 -13.08
N SER A 213 -6.94 -2.19 -14.20
CA SER A 213 -5.55 -2.14 -14.69
C SER A 213 -4.74 -1.01 -14.07
N ILE A 214 -3.43 -1.20 -14.05
CA ILE A 214 -2.48 -0.15 -13.71
C ILE A 214 -2.47 0.83 -14.90
N PRO A 215 -2.74 2.13 -14.69
CA PRO A 215 -2.87 3.06 -15.80
C PRO A 215 -1.50 3.47 -16.34
N GLN A 216 -1.36 3.48 -17.68
CA GLN A 216 -0.14 3.84 -18.40
C GLN A 216 0.45 5.21 -17.98
N VAL A 217 -0.42 6.13 -17.54
CA VAL A 217 -0.06 7.47 -17.10
C VAL A 217 0.88 7.50 -15.89
N LEU A 218 1.03 6.39 -15.14
CA LEU A 218 2.02 6.32 -14.05
C LEU A 218 3.46 6.46 -14.56
N GLY A 219 3.74 6.07 -15.80
CA GLY A 219 5.05 6.25 -16.42
C GLY A 219 5.44 7.71 -16.66
N LEU A 220 4.48 8.65 -16.60
CA LEU A 220 4.77 10.09 -16.71
C LEU A 220 5.43 10.65 -15.44
N LEU A 221 5.40 9.90 -14.34
CA LEU A 221 5.86 10.34 -13.03
C LEU A 221 7.35 10.03 -12.85
N THR A 222 8.20 10.72 -13.62
CA THR A 222 9.66 10.48 -13.68
C THR A 222 10.40 10.72 -12.37
N SER A 223 9.77 11.36 -11.38
CA SER A 223 10.31 11.54 -10.02
C SER A 223 10.01 10.37 -9.08
N LEU A 224 9.22 9.38 -9.50
CA LEU A 224 8.88 8.23 -8.66
C LEU A 224 10.12 7.40 -8.33
N GLN A 225 10.30 7.14 -7.05
CA GLN A 225 11.37 6.33 -6.48
C GLN A 225 10.83 5.04 -5.89
N PHE A 226 9.62 5.07 -5.31
CA PHE A 226 9.02 3.92 -4.63
C PHE A 226 7.57 3.74 -5.06
N ILE A 227 7.26 2.58 -5.62
CA ILE A 227 5.91 2.14 -5.95
C ILE A 227 5.61 0.86 -5.17
N GLY A 228 4.61 0.90 -4.30
CA GLY A 228 4.11 -0.26 -3.59
C GLY A 228 2.61 -0.43 -3.76
N ILE A 229 2.19 -1.29 -4.68
CA ILE A 229 0.78 -1.57 -5.01
C ILE A 229 0.39 -3.04 -4.78
N GLY A 230 1.26 -3.82 -4.13
CA GLY A 230 1.03 -5.24 -3.84
C GLY A 230 -0.17 -5.53 -2.95
N PHE A 231 -0.59 -6.80 -2.89
CA PHE A 231 -1.70 -7.31 -2.09
C PHE A 231 -2.99 -6.53 -2.39
N ASN A 232 -3.38 -6.52 -3.66
CA ASN A 232 -4.60 -5.92 -4.19
C ASN A 232 -5.27 -6.92 -5.15
N LYS A 233 -6.26 -6.44 -5.92
CA LYS A 233 -6.97 -7.19 -6.96
C LYS A 233 -6.70 -6.60 -8.36
N LEU A 234 -5.56 -5.95 -8.56
CA LEU A 234 -5.20 -5.34 -9.84
C LEU A 234 -5.02 -6.42 -10.91
N SER A 235 -5.47 -6.16 -12.13
CA SER A 235 -5.41 -7.09 -13.26
C SER A 235 -4.86 -6.39 -14.51
N GLY A 236 -4.78 -7.09 -15.64
CA GLY A 236 -4.16 -6.55 -16.85
C GLY A 236 -2.64 -6.71 -16.85
N GLU A 237 -2.02 -6.15 -17.89
CA GLU A 237 -0.58 -6.16 -18.06
C GLU A 237 0.12 -5.08 -17.23
N ILE A 238 1.40 -5.30 -16.91
CA ILE A 238 2.25 -4.26 -16.36
C ILE A 238 2.50 -3.22 -17.46
N PRO A 239 2.18 -1.92 -17.24
CA PRO A 239 2.38 -0.89 -18.25
C PRO A 239 3.85 -0.77 -18.66
N TRP A 240 4.11 -0.79 -19.97
CA TRP A 240 5.48 -0.60 -20.49
C TRP A 240 6.06 0.77 -20.10
N SER A 241 5.23 1.80 -19.89
CA SER A 241 5.68 3.13 -19.49
C SER A 241 6.26 3.18 -18.07
N ILE A 242 6.12 2.12 -17.25
CA ILE A 242 6.83 2.05 -15.97
C ILE A 242 8.34 2.10 -16.16
N GLY A 243 8.85 1.65 -17.32
CA GLY A 243 10.26 1.79 -17.68
C GLY A 243 10.72 3.25 -17.86
N ASP A 244 9.80 4.21 -18.03
CA ASP A 244 10.11 5.64 -18.15
C ASP A 244 10.38 6.29 -16.77
N CYS A 245 10.04 5.61 -15.68
CA CYS A 245 10.31 6.05 -14.31
C CYS A 245 11.77 5.80 -13.92
N ILE A 246 12.72 6.46 -14.60
CA ILE A 246 14.16 6.21 -14.46
C ILE A 246 14.73 6.38 -13.03
N ALA A 247 14.03 7.09 -12.14
CA ALA A 247 14.40 7.27 -10.74
C ALA A 247 13.91 6.13 -9.82
N LEU A 248 13.21 5.13 -10.36
CA LEU A 248 12.57 4.07 -9.57
C LEU A 248 13.61 3.13 -8.94
N ALA A 249 13.60 3.07 -7.61
CA ALA A 249 14.45 2.21 -6.81
C ALA A 249 13.72 0.98 -6.26
N SER A 250 12.41 1.08 -6.01
CA SER A 250 11.61 -0.03 -5.48
C SER A 250 10.27 -0.15 -6.21
N LEU A 251 10.01 -1.33 -6.77
CA LEU A 251 8.77 -1.70 -7.43
C LEU A 251 8.18 -2.96 -6.80
N ARG A 252 7.16 -2.79 -5.95
CA ARG A 252 6.46 -3.88 -5.28
C ARG A 252 5.02 -3.99 -5.78
N MET A 253 4.74 -5.04 -6.55
CA MET A 253 3.42 -5.35 -7.11
C MET A 253 2.90 -6.73 -6.70
N ALA A 254 3.59 -7.41 -5.77
CA ALA A 254 3.28 -8.78 -5.43
C ALA A 254 1.86 -9.00 -4.91
N GLY A 255 1.26 -10.16 -5.18
CA GLY A 255 -0.07 -10.49 -4.68
C GLY A 255 -1.18 -9.71 -5.38
N ASN A 256 -1.21 -9.77 -6.71
CA ASN A 256 -2.24 -9.21 -7.58
C ASN A 256 -2.66 -10.25 -8.63
N PHE A 257 -3.54 -9.87 -9.57
CA PHE A 257 -3.95 -10.66 -10.72
C PHE A 257 -3.33 -10.15 -12.03
N LEU A 258 -2.13 -9.56 -11.97
CA LEU A 258 -1.44 -9.06 -13.16
C LEU A 258 -1.05 -10.23 -14.05
N HIS A 259 -1.18 -10.07 -15.35
CA HIS A 259 -0.91 -11.11 -16.34
C HIS A 259 -0.10 -10.60 -17.52
N GLY A 260 0.28 -11.50 -18.43
CA GLY A 260 1.13 -11.18 -19.57
C GLY A 260 2.60 -11.03 -19.19
N SER A 261 3.40 -10.58 -20.15
CA SER A 261 4.86 -10.56 -20.01
C SER A 261 5.37 -9.37 -19.20
N ILE A 262 6.49 -9.58 -18.52
CA ILE A 262 7.25 -8.48 -17.91
C ILE A 262 7.77 -7.57 -19.03
N PRO A 263 7.38 -6.27 -19.07
CA PRO A 263 7.79 -5.36 -20.13
C PRO A 263 9.31 -5.21 -20.21
N GLN A 264 9.87 -5.32 -21.42
CA GLN A 264 11.31 -5.15 -21.64
C GLN A 264 11.82 -3.76 -21.24
N SER A 265 10.93 -2.76 -21.22
CA SER A 265 11.23 -1.40 -20.76
C SER A 265 11.68 -1.34 -19.28
N ILE A 266 11.34 -2.33 -18.44
CA ILE A 266 11.83 -2.43 -17.06
C ILE A 266 13.36 -2.55 -17.01
N ARG A 267 14.02 -3.04 -18.09
CA ARG A 267 15.49 -3.05 -18.20
C ARG A 267 16.10 -1.64 -18.18
N SER A 268 15.33 -0.61 -18.52
CA SER A 268 15.79 0.79 -18.50
C SER A 268 15.90 1.35 -17.07
N LEU A 269 15.34 0.65 -16.08
CA LEU A 269 15.37 1.04 -14.67
C LEU A 269 16.72 0.68 -14.03
N GLY A 270 17.80 1.33 -14.49
CA GLY A 270 19.17 1.03 -14.06
C GLY A 270 19.45 1.24 -12.56
N GLY A 271 18.55 1.92 -11.85
CA GLY A 271 18.63 2.16 -10.39
C GLY A 271 17.72 1.28 -9.54
N ILE A 272 17.07 0.26 -10.11
CA ILE A 272 16.16 -0.60 -9.35
C ILE A 272 16.94 -1.46 -8.34
N GLU A 273 16.62 -1.28 -7.05
CA GLU A 273 17.20 -2.04 -5.94
C GLU A 273 16.30 -3.20 -5.54
N GLU A 274 14.98 -3.03 -5.71
CA GLU A 274 13.98 -3.99 -5.30
C GLU A 274 12.88 -4.12 -6.33
N LEU A 275 12.69 -5.34 -6.85
CA LEU A 275 11.64 -5.70 -7.78
C LEU A 275 10.90 -6.92 -7.24
N ASP A 276 9.66 -6.73 -6.80
CA ASP A 276 8.80 -7.81 -6.31
C ASP A 276 7.50 -7.88 -7.11
N LEU A 277 7.47 -8.83 -8.04
CA LEU A 277 6.33 -9.14 -8.89
C LEU A 277 5.67 -10.48 -8.50
N SER A 278 6.10 -11.10 -7.39
CA SER A 278 5.67 -12.44 -6.99
C SER A 278 4.16 -12.54 -6.77
N ARG A 279 3.58 -13.75 -6.81
CA ARG A 279 2.14 -13.96 -6.59
C ARG A 279 1.27 -13.12 -7.56
N ASN A 280 1.62 -13.17 -8.85
CA ASN A 280 0.84 -12.69 -9.98
C ASN A 280 0.68 -13.84 -11.00
N ASN A 281 0.00 -13.58 -12.11
CA ASN A 281 -0.19 -14.52 -13.23
C ASN A 281 0.64 -14.12 -14.46
N LEU A 282 1.89 -13.70 -14.22
CA LEU A 282 2.80 -13.27 -15.28
C LEU A 282 3.28 -14.47 -16.08
N SER A 283 3.28 -14.35 -17.40
CA SER A 283 3.75 -15.35 -18.35
C SER A 283 4.48 -14.63 -19.47
N ASP A 284 5.46 -15.25 -20.10
CA ASP A 284 6.08 -14.62 -21.27
C ASP A 284 5.09 -14.46 -22.46
N ALA A 285 5.54 -13.80 -23.53
CA ALA A 285 4.73 -13.55 -24.73
C ALA A 285 4.33 -14.84 -25.48
N GLU A 286 4.95 -15.99 -25.14
CA GLU A 286 4.68 -17.30 -25.72
C GLU A 286 3.78 -18.16 -24.81
N MET A 287 3.31 -17.61 -23.67
CA MET A 287 2.59 -18.34 -22.62
C MET A 287 3.40 -19.51 -22.04
N VAL A 288 4.73 -19.44 -22.15
CA VAL A 288 5.69 -20.37 -21.56
C VAL A 288 6.01 -19.87 -20.16
N ALA A 289 5.65 -20.68 -19.16
CA ALA A 289 6.06 -20.42 -17.78
C ALA A 289 7.58 -20.63 -17.66
N HIS A 290 8.31 -19.53 -17.47
CA HIS A 290 9.70 -19.56 -17.09
C HIS A 290 9.82 -19.48 -15.58
N VAL A 291 10.90 -20.03 -15.04
CA VAL A 291 11.09 -20.14 -13.58
C VAL A 291 11.12 -18.76 -12.90
N GLY A 292 11.57 -17.72 -13.62
CA GLY A 292 11.49 -16.33 -13.17
C GLY A 292 10.08 -15.81 -12.93
N ASP A 293 9.06 -16.42 -13.54
CA ASP A 293 7.66 -16.03 -13.40
C ASP A 293 7.09 -16.39 -12.02
N PHE A 294 7.77 -17.29 -11.28
CA PHE A 294 7.44 -17.65 -9.90
C PHE A 294 8.11 -16.75 -8.84
N GLY A 295 8.76 -15.66 -9.26
CA GLY A 295 9.26 -14.61 -8.37
C GLY A 295 10.59 -14.92 -7.68
N THR A 296 11.38 -15.87 -8.20
CA THR A 296 12.66 -16.27 -7.60
C THR A 296 13.87 -16.23 -8.54
N ALA A 297 13.70 -16.08 -9.85
CA ALA A 297 14.85 -16.05 -10.76
C ALA A 297 15.35 -14.64 -11.01
N LYS A 298 16.65 -14.43 -10.76
CA LYS A 298 17.41 -13.26 -11.19
C LYS A 298 17.79 -13.47 -12.66
N PHE A 299 17.67 -12.44 -13.50
CA PHE A 299 18.18 -12.49 -14.87
C PHE A 299 19.72 -12.61 -14.83
N LEU A 300 20.26 -13.70 -15.37
CA LEU A 300 21.70 -13.87 -15.61
C LEU A 300 22.05 -13.22 -16.94
N ASP A 301 22.97 -12.26 -16.90
CA ASP A 301 23.56 -11.65 -18.09
C ASP A 301 24.73 -12.54 -18.57
N PRO A 302 24.74 -13.08 -19.81
CA PRO A 302 25.79 -14.02 -20.24
C PRO A 302 27.16 -13.37 -20.50
N ILE A 303 27.30 -12.05 -20.32
CA ILE A 303 28.41 -11.30 -20.92
C ILE A 303 29.28 -10.55 -19.90
N THR A 304 28.89 -10.41 -18.63
CA THR A 304 29.75 -9.70 -17.65
C THR A 304 30.03 -10.49 -16.37
N ASP A 305 31.26 -11.00 -16.34
CA ASP A 305 32.15 -11.27 -15.21
C ASP A 305 31.87 -12.47 -14.26
N PRO A 306 32.72 -13.53 -14.23
CA PRO A 306 32.47 -14.77 -13.48
C PRO A 306 32.72 -14.74 -11.95
N MET A 307 32.97 -13.58 -11.34
CA MET A 307 33.53 -13.53 -9.97
C MET A 307 32.94 -12.41 -9.10
N SER A 308 31.64 -12.49 -8.80
CA SER A 308 31.11 -11.81 -7.62
C SER A 308 30.16 -12.74 -6.84
N PRO A 309 30.42 -13.05 -5.55
CA PRO A 309 29.51 -13.84 -4.75
C PRO A 309 28.36 -12.94 -4.30
N LEU A 310 27.27 -12.93 -5.07
CA LEU A 310 26.03 -12.27 -4.68
C LEU A 310 25.23 -13.19 -3.74
N PRO A 311 24.64 -12.67 -2.65
CA PRO A 311 23.82 -13.48 -1.75
C PRO A 311 22.55 -13.92 -2.47
N LEU A 312 22.33 -15.23 -2.54
CA LEU A 312 21.13 -15.85 -3.08
C LEU A 312 19.94 -15.54 -2.15
N GLY A 313 19.28 -14.40 -2.37
CA GLY A 313 18.12 -13.94 -1.60
C GLY A 313 16.82 -14.60 -2.05
N GLY A 314 16.68 -15.91 -1.83
CA GLY A 314 15.39 -16.62 -1.90
C GLY A 314 14.83 -16.86 -0.48
N THR A 315 13.52 -17.06 -0.35
CA THR A 315 12.95 -17.57 0.91
C THR A 315 13.54 -18.96 1.15
N THR A 316 14.38 -19.10 2.18
CA THR A 316 15.22 -20.29 2.44
C THR A 316 14.48 -21.62 2.45
N SER A 317 13.17 -21.62 2.70
CA SER A 317 12.32 -22.83 2.73
C SER A 317 11.85 -23.34 1.35
N TYR A 318 12.07 -22.59 0.28
CA TYR A 318 11.71 -22.97 -1.10
C TYR A 318 12.94 -23.27 -1.97
N ALA A 319 14.13 -22.93 -1.47
CA ALA A 319 15.38 -23.20 -2.15
C ALA A 319 15.79 -24.65 -1.94
N PRO A 320 16.34 -25.31 -2.97
CA PRO A 320 16.86 -26.65 -2.83
C PRO A 320 18.13 -26.67 -1.94
N PRO A 321 18.40 -27.80 -1.25
CA PRO A 321 19.49 -27.87 -0.28
C PRO A 321 20.88 -27.69 -0.90
N GLU A 322 21.08 -27.99 -2.17
CA GLU A 322 22.36 -27.78 -2.87
C GLU A 322 22.71 -26.31 -3.10
N TYR A 323 21.74 -25.40 -3.10
CA TYR A 323 22.02 -23.96 -3.22
C TYR A 323 22.80 -23.43 -2.01
N ALA A 324 22.68 -24.07 -0.84
CA ALA A 324 23.50 -23.75 0.33
C ALA A 324 24.99 -24.10 0.16
N LYS A 325 25.34 -24.91 -0.85
CA LYS A 325 26.72 -25.36 -1.10
C LYS A 325 27.37 -24.70 -2.32
N ILE A 326 26.60 -24.49 -3.40
CA ILE A 326 27.13 -24.12 -4.71
C ILE A 326 26.72 -22.68 -5.11
N CYS A 327 25.63 -22.14 -4.54
CA CYS A 327 25.09 -20.81 -4.85
C CYS A 327 24.84 -20.55 -6.36
N GLU A 328 24.69 -21.58 -7.18
CA GLU A 328 24.34 -21.46 -8.60
C GLU A 328 22.91 -21.92 -8.84
N ALA A 329 22.13 -21.11 -9.56
CA ALA A 329 20.81 -21.49 -10.01
C ALA A 329 20.89 -22.58 -11.08
N SER A 330 19.98 -23.55 -11.04
CA SER A 330 19.95 -24.70 -11.95
C SER A 330 18.51 -25.08 -12.31
N ARG A 331 18.32 -25.70 -13.49
CA ARG A 331 17.01 -26.22 -13.92
C ARG A 331 16.45 -27.18 -12.89
N GLU A 332 17.31 -28.00 -12.29
CA GLU A 332 16.93 -28.96 -11.27
C GLU A 332 16.48 -28.26 -9.98
N GLY A 333 17.12 -27.16 -9.60
CA GLY A 333 16.70 -26.36 -8.45
C GLY A 333 15.36 -25.67 -8.65
N ASP A 334 15.05 -25.32 -9.90
CA ASP A 334 13.76 -24.76 -10.28
C ASP A 334 12.63 -25.80 -10.16
N VAL A 335 12.90 -27.04 -10.59
CA VAL A 335 11.99 -28.18 -10.38
C VAL A 335 11.74 -28.39 -8.88
N TYR A 336 12.75 -28.25 -8.03
CA TYR A 336 12.58 -28.37 -6.59
C TYR A 336 11.61 -27.32 -6.03
N SER A 337 11.83 -26.05 -6.37
CA SER A 337 10.97 -24.96 -5.91
C SER A 337 9.53 -25.14 -6.41
N TYR A 338 9.35 -25.59 -7.66
CA TYR A 338 8.04 -25.96 -8.20
C TYR A 338 7.36 -27.06 -7.36
N GLY A 339 8.10 -28.12 -7.02
CA GLY A 339 7.62 -29.20 -6.17
C GLY A 339 7.12 -28.72 -4.81
N ILE A 340 7.92 -27.90 -4.12
CA ILE A 340 7.54 -27.32 -2.81
C ILE A 340 6.29 -26.44 -2.91
N LEU A 341 6.18 -25.64 -3.96
CA LEU A 341 5.02 -24.76 -4.18
C LEU A 341 3.74 -25.57 -4.46
N LEU A 342 3.85 -26.65 -5.23
CA LEU A 342 2.75 -27.59 -5.46
C LEU A 342 2.28 -28.24 -4.14
N LEU A 343 3.23 -28.68 -3.30
CA LEU A 343 2.92 -29.23 -1.98
C LEU A 343 2.25 -28.20 -1.06
N GLU A 344 2.69 -26.95 -1.07
CA GLU A 344 2.08 -25.88 -0.27
C GLU A 344 0.63 -25.63 -0.69
N ILE A 345 0.36 -25.55 -2.00
CA ILE A 345 -1.00 -25.34 -2.54
C ILE A 345 -1.95 -26.44 -2.07
N PHE A 346 -1.58 -27.71 -2.23
CA PHE A 346 -2.49 -28.83 -1.95
C PHE A 346 -2.59 -29.19 -0.47
N THR A 347 -1.61 -28.83 0.36
CA THR A 347 -1.69 -29.01 1.82
C THR A 347 -2.24 -27.80 2.55
N GLY A 348 -2.19 -26.61 1.94
CA GLY A 348 -2.48 -25.34 2.60
C GLY A 348 -1.45 -24.96 3.68
N ARG A 349 -0.29 -25.64 3.73
CA ARG A 349 0.73 -25.46 4.78
C ARG A 349 1.98 -24.81 4.21
N SER A 350 2.39 -23.70 4.83
CA SER A 350 3.60 -22.99 4.42
C SER A 350 4.87 -23.78 4.78
N PRO A 351 5.85 -23.91 3.85
CA PRO A 351 7.16 -24.50 4.13
C PRO A 351 7.91 -23.84 5.30
N ALA A 352 7.68 -22.53 5.52
CA ALA A 352 8.28 -21.79 6.62
C ALA A 352 7.87 -22.32 8.01
N TYR A 353 6.68 -22.94 8.13
CA TYR A 353 6.22 -23.58 9.37
C TYR A 353 7.11 -24.77 9.77
N PHE A 354 7.66 -25.46 8.77
CA PHE A 354 8.50 -26.63 8.99
C PHE A 354 9.96 -26.25 9.26
N ALA A 355 10.43 -25.12 8.71
CA ALA A 355 11.79 -24.63 8.93
C ALA A 355 12.13 -24.33 10.40
N SER A 356 11.14 -24.08 11.27
CA SER A 356 11.33 -23.86 12.71
C SER A 356 11.31 -25.13 13.57
N ARG A 357 11.11 -26.32 12.97
CA ARG A 357 11.08 -27.60 13.68
C ARG A 357 12.24 -28.46 13.20
N ASP A 358 13.08 -28.90 14.13
CA ASP A 358 14.24 -29.72 13.81
C ASP A 358 13.84 -31.02 13.08
N ASN A 359 14.48 -31.25 11.92
CA ASN A 359 14.39 -32.45 11.06
C ASN A 359 13.11 -32.71 10.26
N LEU A 360 12.19 -31.76 10.10
CA LEU A 360 11.01 -31.94 9.24
C LEU A 360 10.95 -30.88 8.14
N THR A 361 10.75 -31.30 6.90
CA THR A 361 10.45 -30.43 5.76
C THR A 361 9.03 -30.67 5.27
N LEU A 362 8.47 -29.74 4.51
CA LEU A 362 7.18 -29.97 3.84
C LEU A 362 7.26 -31.21 2.93
N HIS A 363 8.38 -31.39 2.23
CA HIS A 363 8.66 -32.60 1.44
C HIS A 363 8.56 -33.87 2.29
N SER A 364 9.30 -33.96 3.41
CA SER A 364 9.31 -35.18 4.23
C SER A 364 7.95 -35.47 4.87
N PHE A 365 7.23 -34.41 5.28
CA PHE A 365 5.86 -34.53 5.82
C PHE A 365 4.89 -35.12 4.80
N VAL A 366 4.94 -34.67 3.54
CA VAL A 366 4.07 -35.23 2.49
C VAL A 366 4.53 -36.62 2.06
N ALA A 367 5.84 -36.83 1.93
CA ALA A 367 6.41 -38.11 1.52
C ALA A 367 6.06 -39.26 2.48
N GLU A 368 5.90 -38.97 3.78
CA GLU A 368 5.48 -39.98 4.79
C GLU A 368 3.97 -40.27 4.76
N ALA A 369 3.16 -39.36 4.24
CA ALA A 369 1.71 -39.51 4.14
C ALA A 369 1.27 -40.09 2.79
N TRP A 370 2.09 -39.95 1.76
CA TRP A 370 1.81 -40.45 0.43
C TRP A 370 2.20 -41.94 0.28
N PRO A 371 1.40 -42.79 -0.39
CA PRO A 371 0.14 -42.49 -1.08
C PRO A 371 -1.13 -42.71 -0.22
N GLU A 372 -1.06 -43.39 0.93
CA GLU A 372 -2.28 -43.88 1.61
C GLU A 372 -3.04 -42.83 2.41
N ARG A 373 -2.39 -41.76 2.88
CA ARG A 373 -2.96 -40.74 3.78
C ARG A 373 -3.09 -39.36 3.13
N VAL A 374 -3.13 -39.29 1.80
CA VAL A 374 -3.17 -38.00 1.06
C VAL A 374 -4.38 -37.13 1.43
N LEU A 375 -5.53 -37.73 1.76
CA LEU A 375 -6.72 -36.99 2.18
C LEU A 375 -6.57 -36.34 3.56
N GLU A 376 -5.76 -36.91 4.45
CA GLU A 376 -5.53 -36.35 5.80
C GLU A 376 -4.68 -35.08 5.76
N ILE A 377 -3.81 -34.97 4.76
CA ILE A 377 -2.87 -33.86 4.59
C ILE A 377 -3.36 -32.80 3.59
N THR A 378 -4.43 -33.07 2.84
CA THR A 378 -5.01 -32.15 1.87
C THR A 378 -5.69 -30.97 2.56
N ASP A 379 -5.60 -29.78 1.96
CA ASP A 379 -6.25 -28.58 2.46
C ASP A 379 -7.77 -28.78 2.62
N ARG A 380 -8.30 -28.27 3.75
CA ARG A 380 -9.70 -28.48 4.13
C ARG A 380 -10.68 -27.74 3.22
N PHE A 381 -10.27 -26.65 2.57
CA PHE A 381 -11.13 -25.95 1.60
C PHE A 381 -11.25 -26.77 0.31
N LEU A 382 -10.15 -27.35 -0.18
CA LEU A 382 -10.19 -28.26 -1.35
C LEU A 382 -11.07 -29.49 -1.10
N LEU A 383 -11.02 -30.04 0.12
CA LEU A 383 -11.90 -31.15 0.52
C LEU A 383 -13.39 -30.75 0.59
N ARG A 384 -13.69 -29.50 0.92
CA ARG A 384 -15.08 -28.97 0.97
C ARG A 384 -15.63 -28.67 -0.43
N GLU A 385 -14.82 -28.15 -1.35
CA GLU A 385 -15.26 -27.96 -2.75
C GLU A 385 -15.65 -29.28 -3.43
N ARG A 386 -15.02 -30.39 -3.05
CA ARG A 386 -15.43 -31.73 -3.48
C ARG A 386 -16.89 -32.04 -3.10
N GLU A 387 -17.30 -31.72 -1.87
CA GLU A 387 -18.66 -32.01 -1.37
C GLU A 387 -19.73 -31.28 -2.18
N SER A 388 -19.41 -30.13 -2.76
CA SER A 388 -20.32 -29.37 -3.64
C SER A 388 -20.45 -29.92 -5.07
N HIS A 389 -19.51 -30.75 -5.56
CA HIS A 389 -19.42 -31.11 -6.99
C HIS A 389 -19.65 -32.60 -7.31
N LEU A 390 -20.18 -33.41 -6.39
CA LEU A 390 -20.54 -34.83 -6.64
C LEU A 390 -19.39 -35.69 -7.23
N CYS A 391 -18.13 -35.32 -7.04
CA CYS A 391 -16.98 -36.04 -7.58
C CYS A 391 -16.84 -37.44 -6.94
N PRO A 392 -16.75 -38.54 -7.74
CA PRO A 392 -16.53 -39.88 -7.21
C PRO A 392 -15.28 -39.95 -6.33
N TYR A 393 -15.43 -40.45 -5.11
CA TYR A 393 -14.35 -40.49 -4.09
C TYR A 393 -13.05 -41.11 -4.63
N GLY A 394 -13.15 -42.20 -5.39
CA GLY A 394 -12.00 -42.91 -5.93
C GLY A 394 -11.17 -42.08 -6.91
N ILE A 395 -11.81 -41.27 -7.76
CA ILE A 395 -11.11 -40.50 -8.80
C ILE A 395 -10.45 -39.25 -8.20
N PHE A 396 -11.13 -38.59 -7.26
CA PHE A 396 -10.55 -37.46 -6.54
C PHE A 396 -9.33 -37.88 -5.71
N HIS A 397 -9.45 -38.99 -4.99
CA HIS A 397 -8.32 -39.58 -4.26
C HIS A 397 -7.17 -39.89 -5.21
N GLU A 398 -7.44 -40.55 -6.33
CA GLU A 398 -6.42 -40.87 -7.34
C GLU A 398 -5.73 -39.61 -7.86
N CYS A 399 -6.48 -38.57 -8.25
CA CYS A 399 -5.90 -37.31 -8.74
C CYS A 399 -5.02 -36.63 -7.70
N LEU A 400 -5.44 -36.59 -6.43
CA LEU A 400 -4.62 -36.08 -5.33
C LEU A 400 -3.35 -36.92 -5.14
N THR A 401 -3.45 -38.25 -5.19
CA THR A 401 -2.28 -39.13 -5.12
C THR A 401 -1.27 -38.80 -6.21
N TRP A 402 -1.71 -38.53 -7.44
CA TRP A 402 -0.82 -38.11 -8.53
C TRP A 402 -0.22 -36.72 -8.31
N LEU A 403 -1.01 -35.75 -7.84
CA LEU A 403 -0.52 -34.39 -7.56
C LEU A 403 0.54 -34.37 -6.46
N PHE A 404 0.32 -35.11 -5.38
CA PHE A 404 1.32 -35.25 -4.31
C PHE A 404 2.56 -36.02 -4.77
N HIS A 405 2.39 -37.04 -5.63
CA HIS A 405 3.53 -37.73 -6.25
C HIS A 405 4.42 -36.77 -7.05
N ILE A 406 3.82 -35.91 -7.89
CA ILE A 406 4.55 -34.88 -8.64
C ILE A 406 5.30 -33.96 -7.66
N GLY A 407 4.62 -33.45 -6.63
CA GLY A 407 5.22 -32.53 -5.67
C GLY A 407 6.41 -33.15 -4.92
N VAL A 408 6.27 -34.39 -4.43
CA VAL A 408 7.33 -35.13 -3.72
C VAL A 408 8.50 -35.43 -4.66
N THR A 409 8.25 -35.95 -5.86
CA THR A 409 9.32 -36.29 -6.81
C THR A 409 10.06 -35.06 -7.34
N CYS A 410 9.37 -33.94 -7.55
CA CYS A 410 10.01 -32.68 -7.95
C CYS A 410 10.88 -32.10 -6.83
N SER A 411 10.46 -32.24 -5.57
CA SER A 411 11.16 -31.71 -4.40
C SER A 411 12.13 -32.69 -3.74
N ASP A 412 12.63 -33.71 -4.48
CA ASP A 412 13.65 -34.62 -3.97
C ASP A 412 14.94 -33.84 -3.61
N PRO A 413 15.55 -34.07 -2.42
CA PRO A 413 16.80 -33.41 -2.04
C PRO A 413 17.97 -33.65 -3.02
N MET A 414 17.95 -34.73 -3.80
CA MET A 414 18.97 -35.03 -4.80
C MET A 414 18.53 -34.54 -6.20
N PRO A 415 19.26 -33.61 -6.83
CA PRO A 415 18.92 -33.07 -8.15
C PRO A 415 18.65 -34.14 -9.22
N GLY A 416 19.49 -35.17 -9.29
CA GLY A 416 19.36 -36.25 -10.29
C GLY A 416 18.20 -37.22 -10.08
N ARG A 417 17.45 -37.11 -8.97
CA ARG A 417 16.25 -37.90 -8.71
C ARG A 417 14.96 -37.14 -9.00
N ARG A 418 15.06 -35.84 -9.29
CA ARG A 418 13.91 -35.00 -9.57
C ARG A 418 13.29 -35.35 -10.90
N MET A 419 11.96 -35.29 -10.95
CA MET A 419 11.21 -35.50 -12.18
C MET A 419 11.52 -34.37 -13.20
N THR A 420 11.59 -34.70 -14.49
CA THR A 420 11.74 -33.66 -15.53
C THR A 420 10.43 -32.92 -15.74
N MET A 421 10.49 -31.65 -16.14
CA MET A 421 9.26 -30.86 -16.41
C MET A 421 8.41 -31.44 -17.55
N ASN A 422 9.00 -32.19 -18.49
CA ASN A 422 8.23 -32.93 -19.50
C ASN A 422 7.37 -34.04 -18.87
N ASN A 423 7.91 -34.77 -17.91
CA ASN A 423 7.17 -35.81 -17.19
C ASN A 423 6.09 -35.17 -16.30
N VAL A 424 6.40 -34.06 -15.63
CA VAL A 424 5.42 -33.28 -14.86
C VAL A 424 4.24 -32.85 -15.74
N ALA A 425 4.51 -32.29 -16.92
CA ALA A 425 3.48 -31.85 -17.86
C ALA A 425 2.62 -33.02 -18.37
N ASN A 426 3.24 -34.17 -18.64
CA ASN A 426 2.54 -35.39 -19.06
C ASN A 426 1.60 -35.90 -17.96
N ASP A 427 2.07 -35.95 -16.71
CA ASP A 427 1.27 -36.42 -15.57
C ASP A 427 0.12 -35.46 -15.26
N LEU A 428 0.36 -34.14 -15.28
CA LEU A 428 -0.71 -33.14 -15.13
C LEU A 428 -1.74 -33.22 -16.25
N CYS A 429 -1.31 -33.44 -17.49
CA CYS A 429 -2.21 -33.64 -18.63
C CYS A 429 -3.08 -34.90 -18.44
N HIS A 430 -2.50 -35.97 -17.88
CA HIS A 430 -3.25 -37.19 -17.55
C HIS A 430 -4.31 -36.95 -16.47
N ILE A 431 -3.95 -36.26 -15.37
CA ILE A 431 -4.88 -35.87 -14.29
C ILE A 431 -6.01 -35.01 -14.85
N ARG A 432 -5.66 -34.00 -15.66
CA ARG A 432 -6.62 -33.10 -16.31
C ARG A 432 -7.62 -33.87 -17.17
N LYS A 433 -7.16 -34.79 -18.02
CA LYS A 433 -8.04 -35.63 -18.86
C LYS A 433 -9.02 -36.45 -18.03
N LYS A 434 -8.57 -37.04 -16.91
CA LYS A 434 -9.44 -37.81 -15.99
C LYS A 434 -10.53 -36.95 -15.35
N LEU A 435 -10.18 -35.73 -14.95
CA LEU A 435 -11.15 -34.76 -14.40
C LEU A 435 -12.16 -34.29 -15.46
N PHE A 436 -11.72 -34.09 -16.71
CA PHE A 436 -12.60 -33.73 -17.83
C PHE A 436 -13.60 -34.82 -18.21
N THR A 437 -13.20 -36.09 -18.19
CA THR A 437 -14.12 -37.21 -18.50
C THR A 437 -15.30 -37.33 -17.53
N LEU A 438 -15.28 -36.62 -16.39
CA LEU A 438 -16.35 -36.58 -15.39
C LEU A 438 -17.27 -35.35 -15.51
N GLY A 439 -17.05 -34.45 -16.47
CA GLY A 439 -17.85 -33.24 -16.63
C GLY A 439 -17.65 -32.17 -15.54
N LEU A 440 -16.55 -32.24 -14.78
CA LEU A 440 -16.22 -31.32 -13.68
C LEU A 440 -15.49 -30.04 -14.14
N CYS A 441 -15.02 -30.00 -15.38
CA CYS A 441 -14.49 -28.80 -16.03
C CYS A 441 -15.30 -28.55 -17.31
N GLN A 442 -15.86 -27.34 -17.47
CA GLN A 442 -16.48 -26.92 -18.72
C GLN A 442 -15.42 -26.88 -19.83
N GLN A 443 -15.83 -27.15 -21.07
CA GLN A 443 -14.96 -27.00 -22.24
C GLN A 443 -14.47 -25.55 -22.30
N ASP A 444 -13.17 -25.34 -22.09
CA ASP A 444 -12.51 -24.21 -22.73
C ASP A 444 -12.53 -24.52 -24.23
N GLU A 445 -13.31 -23.73 -24.98
CA GLU A 445 -13.32 -23.76 -26.43
C GLU A 445 -11.87 -23.71 -26.93
N ALA A 446 -11.49 -24.68 -27.75
CA ALA A 446 -10.21 -24.66 -28.45
C ALA A 446 -10.09 -23.35 -29.25
N PRO A 447 -8.89 -22.73 -29.34
CA PRO A 447 -8.70 -21.63 -30.27
C PRO A 447 -9.02 -22.15 -31.67
N MET A 448 -10.04 -21.56 -32.31
CA MET A 448 -10.26 -21.76 -33.74
C MET A 448 -8.98 -21.37 -34.47
N ALA A 449 -8.61 -22.25 -35.42
CA ALA A 449 -7.38 -22.30 -36.19
C ALA A 449 -6.91 -20.98 -36.80
#